data_AF-A0AAV4LZN2-F1
#
_entry.id   AF-A0AAV4LZN2-F1
#
_cell.length_a   1.000
_cell.length_b   1.000
_cell.length_c   1.000
_cell.angle_alpha   90.00
_cell.angle_beta   90.00
_cell.angle_gamma   90.00
#
_symmetry.space_group_name_H-M   'P 1'
#
loop_
_entity.id
_entity.type
_entity.pdbx_description
1 polymer ?
#
loop_
_entity_poly.entity_id
_entity_poly.type
_entity_poly.pdbx_seq_one_letter_code
_entity_poly.pdbx_strand_id
1 'polypeptide(L)'
;MLSLRNRCCSLTVTVTVLIFVRTVFNVDVCDFDAENSIGNNAAHVCLMNVDHSPNGSAYCPRNFNGTDYMWHPYLDTTSKRPMAYAGDLNGAYKLWINILPASGSIVSPVTYDEVGSFSRLTFDALIYSLLVMPEERLLFICGPSDMELSERLLSYLTIHAFQQHNETIPWTADSPIVNELKRDKKGLGLLYVTRDTSVLPLVGCGRVPFPLFEKQDNISVDPITGMSSCVVNSISTRPIVFACEGRLEPPDCMTSVLNERDEIERVSSPRTFISKYNDERSMVMSLFKTSFTPLSGYCRCVDPATGAVKAKIEFRSQREYVCDITSKLFRHRIQRIRGNWCSVVLYPGSSLTIKFPVDQSNFGVPADGSEGAGTKDEGPYPFSIDFSPTDLSFMKVGQWSTGIDSIEDVEYHKVLAGDALELDVSQISKGEVKLIYNSGRPLSLIGNINSFFFIWNFVPSPMLNLAAIHALVNVVFVMTED
;
A
#
# COMPACT_ATOMS: atom_id res chain seq x y z
N MET A 1 -17.59 27.19 -56.58
CA MET A 1 -16.75 26.01 -56.29
C MET A 1 -15.55 26.27 -55.35
N LEU A 2 -15.44 27.43 -54.68
CA LEU A 2 -14.31 27.73 -53.76
C LEU A 2 -14.69 27.78 -52.26
N SER A 3 -15.96 27.57 -51.89
CA SER A 3 -16.43 27.66 -50.50
C SER A 3 -16.43 26.31 -49.75
N LEU A 4 -16.34 25.18 -50.45
CA LEU A 4 -16.38 23.84 -49.86
C LEU A 4 -15.00 23.29 -49.44
N ARG A 5 -13.89 23.92 -49.87
CA ARG A 5 -12.54 23.41 -49.60
C ARG A 5 -12.00 23.78 -48.22
N ASN A 6 -12.46 24.89 -47.63
CA ASN A 6 -12.01 25.34 -46.30
C ASN A 6 -12.72 24.66 -45.13
N ARG A 7 -13.84 23.96 -45.36
CA ARG A 7 -14.54 23.22 -44.28
C ARG A 7 -13.92 21.84 -44.00
N CYS A 8 -13.29 21.20 -44.98
CA CYS A 8 -12.61 19.91 -44.75
C CYS A 8 -11.33 20.04 -43.91
N CYS A 9 -10.53 21.11 -44.11
CA CYS A 9 -9.30 21.30 -43.33
C CYS A 9 -9.58 21.67 -41.87
N SER A 10 -10.66 22.41 -41.59
CA SER A 10 -11.02 22.74 -40.21
C SER A 10 -11.48 21.51 -39.43
N LEU A 11 -12.20 20.58 -40.07
CA LEU A 11 -12.72 19.39 -39.42
C LEU A 11 -11.61 18.38 -39.11
N THR A 12 -10.67 18.17 -40.02
CA THR A 12 -9.53 17.28 -39.79
C THR A 12 -8.63 17.80 -38.69
N VAL A 13 -8.32 19.10 -38.64
CA VAL A 13 -7.51 19.68 -37.55
C VAL A 13 -8.18 19.52 -36.19
N THR A 14 -9.50 19.73 -36.07
CA THR A 14 -10.21 19.52 -34.80
C THR A 14 -10.22 18.05 -34.36
N VAL A 15 -10.39 17.11 -35.29
CA VAL A 15 -10.37 15.67 -34.98
C VAL A 15 -8.96 15.22 -34.59
N THR A 16 -7.92 15.68 -35.29
CA THR A 16 -6.53 15.37 -34.94
C THR A 16 -6.16 15.98 -33.59
N VAL A 17 -6.60 17.19 -33.26
CA VAL A 17 -6.39 17.80 -31.93
C VAL A 17 -7.14 17.05 -30.83
N LEU A 18 -8.38 16.61 -31.06
CA LEU A 18 -9.13 15.80 -30.10
C LEU A 18 -8.49 14.43 -29.86
N ILE A 19 -7.99 13.79 -30.92
CA ILE A 19 -7.23 12.54 -30.81
C ILE A 19 -5.90 12.80 -30.07
N PHE A 20 -5.19 13.88 -30.41
CA PHE A 20 -3.92 14.24 -29.79
C PHE A 20 -4.09 14.57 -28.30
N VAL A 21 -5.13 15.31 -27.92
CA VAL A 21 -5.48 15.60 -26.52
C VAL A 21 -5.86 14.32 -25.77
N ARG A 22 -6.60 13.39 -26.37
CA ARG A 22 -6.86 12.06 -25.78
C ARG A 22 -5.60 11.22 -25.62
N THR A 23 -4.66 11.29 -26.56
CA THR A 23 -3.40 10.52 -26.46
C THR A 23 -2.37 11.17 -25.54
N VAL A 24 -2.44 12.49 -25.34
CA VAL A 24 -1.51 13.24 -24.48
C VAL A 24 -2.00 13.30 -23.03
N PHE A 25 -3.32 13.30 -22.81
CA PHE A 25 -3.94 13.12 -21.50
C PHE A 25 -4.64 11.77 -21.49
N ASN A 26 -3.88 10.70 -21.19
CA ASN A 26 -4.45 9.37 -20.93
C ASN A 26 -5.34 9.45 -19.68
N VAL A 27 -6.59 9.84 -19.87
CA VAL A 27 -7.64 9.65 -18.86
C VAL A 27 -8.11 8.22 -19.03
N ASP A 28 -7.82 7.37 -18.06
CA ASP A 28 -8.33 6.00 -18.05
C ASP A 28 -9.85 6.06 -17.88
N VAL A 29 -10.58 5.57 -18.90
CA VAL A 29 -12.04 5.54 -18.91
C VAL A 29 -12.53 4.09 -18.92
N CYS A 30 -13.22 3.71 -17.85
CA CYS A 30 -13.88 2.42 -17.72
C CYS A 30 -15.38 2.59 -17.95
N ASP A 31 -15.91 2.07 -19.06
CA ASP A 31 -17.35 2.17 -19.38
C ASP A 31 -18.01 0.79 -19.30
N PHE A 32 -18.83 0.59 -18.27
CA PHE A 32 -19.55 -0.67 -18.08
C PHE A 32 -20.91 -0.71 -18.78
N ASP A 33 -21.27 0.24 -19.63
CA ASP A 33 -22.49 0.19 -20.47
C ASP A 33 -22.22 -0.05 -21.96
N ALA A 34 -20.95 -0.03 -22.38
CA ALA A 34 -20.59 -0.27 -23.77
C ALA A 34 -21.05 -1.66 -24.27
N GLU A 35 -21.30 -1.81 -25.58
CA GLU A 35 -21.90 -3.01 -26.24
C GLU A 35 -21.23 -4.37 -25.89
N ASN A 36 -20.07 -4.38 -25.24
CA ASN A 36 -19.30 -5.56 -24.83
C ASN A 36 -19.07 -5.70 -23.30
N SER A 37 -19.74 -4.92 -22.44
CA SER A 37 -19.40 -4.85 -21.01
C SER A 37 -20.03 -5.97 -20.18
N ILE A 38 -21.22 -5.75 -19.60
CA ILE A 38 -21.82 -6.54 -18.51
C ILE A 38 -23.05 -7.35 -18.95
N GLY A 39 -23.64 -7.04 -20.11
CA GLY A 39 -24.81 -7.78 -20.59
C GLY A 39 -24.48 -9.13 -21.22
N ASN A 40 -23.34 -9.20 -21.89
CA ASN A 40 -22.92 -10.38 -22.66
C ASN A 40 -21.90 -11.26 -21.91
N ASN A 41 -21.37 -10.77 -20.79
CA ASN A 41 -20.29 -11.39 -20.04
C ASN A 41 -20.67 -11.51 -18.56
N ALA A 42 -20.09 -12.48 -17.87
CA ALA A 42 -20.24 -12.63 -16.42
C ALA A 42 -19.55 -11.47 -15.69
N ALA A 43 -18.39 -11.04 -16.17
CA ALA A 43 -17.73 -9.86 -15.65
C ALA A 43 -16.93 -9.11 -16.72
N HIS A 44 -16.82 -7.79 -16.55
CA HIS A 44 -15.92 -6.91 -17.27
C HIS A 44 -14.94 -6.28 -16.28
N VAL A 45 -13.65 -6.56 -16.42
CA VAL A 45 -12.59 -6.10 -15.53
C VAL A 45 -11.92 -4.89 -16.17
N CYS A 46 -11.87 -3.79 -15.43
CA CYS A 46 -11.12 -2.59 -15.79
C CYS A 46 -10.06 -2.31 -14.73
N LEU A 47 -8.83 -2.06 -15.17
CA LEU A 47 -7.70 -1.70 -14.33
C LEU A 47 -7.35 -0.22 -14.51
N MET A 48 -7.19 0.48 -13.41
CA MET A 48 -6.75 1.87 -13.36
C MET A 48 -5.57 1.96 -12.39
N ASN A 49 -4.42 2.41 -12.88
CA ASN A 49 -3.24 2.64 -12.06
C ASN A 49 -3.07 4.14 -11.82
N VAL A 50 -3.28 4.58 -10.57
CA VAL A 50 -3.29 6.00 -10.21
C VAL A 50 -1.91 6.65 -10.27
N ASP A 51 -0.83 5.87 -10.29
CA ASP A 51 0.53 6.39 -10.46
C ASP A 51 0.84 6.69 -11.95
N HIS A 52 0.19 5.97 -12.87
CA HIS A 52 0.37 6.15 -14.32
C HIS A 52 -0.67 7.10 -14.93
N SER A 53 -1.93 6.96 -14.50
CA SER A 53 -3.06 7.79 -14.89
C SER A 53 -3.66 8.39 -13.62
N PRO A 54 -3.18 9.56 -13.19
CA PRO A 54 -3.64 10.17 -11.95
C PRO A 54 -5.10 10.64 -12.03
N ASN A 55 -5.64 10.75 -13.26
CA ASN A 55 -7.02 11.11 -13.50
C ASN A 55 -7.74 10.01 -14.26
N GLY A 56 -8.87 9.56 -13.73
CA GLY A 56 -9.66 8.49 -14.33
C GLY A 56 -11.15 8.63 -14.07
N SER A 57 -11.96 7.94 -14.86
CA SER A 57 -13.40 7.86 -14.61
C SER A 57 -13.95 6.50 -14.96
N ALA A 58 -14.91 6.05 -14.17
CA ALA A 58 -15.64 4.83 -14.41
C ALA A 58 -17.15 5.08 -14.42
N TYR A 59 -17.86 4.42 -15.33
CA TYR A 59 -19.29 4.58 -15.56
C TYR A 59 -20.01 3.27 -15.28
N CYS A 60 -21.03 3.33 -14.43
CA CYS A 60 -21.94 2.22 -14.17
C CYS A 60 -23.35 2.60 -14.64
N PRO A 61 -24.00 1.80 -15.50
CA PRO A 61 -25.38 2.04 -15.89
C PRO A 61 -26.29 2.04 -14.66
N ARG A 62 -27.34 2.86 -14.67
CA ARG A 62 -28.39 2.82 -13.64
C ARG A 62 -29.39 1.72 -13.90
N ASN A 63 -29.69 1.48 -15.16
CA ASN A 63 -30.60 0.44 -15.58
C ASN A 63 -30.00 -0.24 -16.80
N PHE A 64 -29.88 -1.56 -16.73
CA PHE A 64 -29.42 -2.38 -17.84
C PHE A 64 -30.36 -3.57 -17.98
N ASN A 65 -31.00 -3.71 -19.14
CA ASN A 65 -32.01 -4.74 -19.42
C ASN A 65 -33.10 -4.86 -18.32
N GLY A 66 -33.58 -3.73 -17.79
CA GLY A 66 -34.62 -3.70 -16.76
C GLY A 66 -34.14 -4.07 -15.36
N THR A 67 -32.83 -4.27 -15.16
CA THR A 67 -32.22 -4.44 -13.84
C THR A 67 -31.55 -3.14 -13.43
N ASP A 68 -31.79 -2.70 -12.20
CA ASP A 68 -31.13 -1.52 -11.67
C ASP A 68 -29.73 -1.86 -11.16
N TYR A 69 -28.75 -1.07 -11.59
CA TYR A 69 -27.33 -1.23 -11.30
C TYR A 69 -26.80 -0.05 -10.47
N MET A 70 -25.81 -0.33 -9.63
CA MET A 70 -25.14 0.66 -8.80
C MET A 70 -23.70 0.25 -8.45
N TRP A 71 -22.95 1.21 -7.92
CA TRP A 71 -21.63 0.96 -7.36
C TRP A 71 -21.71 0.33 -5.97
N HIS A 72 -20.90 -0.72 -5.77
CA HIS A 72 -20.70 -1.41 -4.53
C HIS A 72 -19.22 -1.29 -4.09
N PRO A 73 -18.94 -1.10 -2.77
CA PRO A 73 -19.91 -1.01 -1.69
C PRO A 73 -20.73 0.29 -1.76
N TYR A 74 -22.01 0.21 -1.37
CA TYR A 74 -22.92 1.35 -1.44
C TYR A 74 -22.38 2.54 -0.62
N LEU A 75 -22.50 3.74 -1.20
CA LEU A 75 -22.10 4.98 -0.57
C LEU A 75 -22.96 5.24 0.67
N ASP A 76 -22.31 5.54 1.79
CA ASP A 76 -23.05 6.04 2.95
C ASP A 76 -23.66 7.41 2.61
N THR A 77 -24.99 7.44 2.59
CA THR A 77 -25.81 8.60 2.25
C THR A 77 -25.57 9.80 3.18
N THR A 78 -25.05 9.56 4.39
CA THR A 78 -24.80 10.61 5.37
C THR A 78 -23.44 11.29 5.16
N SER A 79 -22.41 10.53 4.78
CA SER A 79 -21.05 11.05 4.64
C SER A 79 -20.70 11.44 3.20
N LYS A 80 -21.44 10.94 2.20
CA LYS A 80 -21.11 11.05 0.76
C LYS A 80 -19.66 10.64 0.45
N ARG A 81 -19.04 9.83 1.33
CA ARG A 81 -17.67 9.38 1.16
C ARG A 81 -17.66 8.04 0.45
N PRO A 82 -16.84 7.90 -0.60
CA PRO A 82 -16.68 6.62 -1.27
C PRO A 82 -15.99 5.60 -0.38
N MET A 83 -16.57 4.40 -0.38
CA MET A 83 -15.97 3.19 0.16
C MET A 83 -15.53 2.31 -1.00
N ALA A 84 -14.51 1.50 -0.76
CA ALA A 84 -14.10 0.44 -1.66
C ALA A 84 -13.96 -0.88 -0.90
N TYR A 85 -13.98 -1.97 -1.66
CA TYR A 85 -13.52 -3.26 -1.19
C TYR A 85 -12.00 -3.33 -1.29
N ALA A 86 -11.38 -4.03 -0.36
CA ALA A 86 -9.98 -4.43 -0.44
C ALA A 86 -9.84 -5.84 0.10
N GLY A 87 -8.72 -6.49 -0.23
CA GLY A 87 -8.41 -7.82 0.26
C GLY A 87 -6.92 -8.04 0.43
N ASP A 88 -6.61 -8.97 1.30
CA ASP A 88 -5.28 -9.56 1.49
C ASP A 88 -5.46 -11.07 1.74
N LEU A 89 -4.37 -11.79 2.03
CA LEU A 89 -4.37 -13.24 2.26
C LEU A 89 -5.38 -13.71 3.34
N ASN A 90 -5.86 -12.82 4.21
CA ASN A 90 -6.85 -13.11 5.25
C ASN A 90 -8.31 -12.80 4.84
N GLY A 91 -8.63 -12.57 3.55
CA GLY A 91 -10.00 -12.39 3.02
C GLY A 91 -10.31 -10.98 2.47
N ALA A 92 -11.59 -10.58 2.41
CA ALA A 92 -12.00 -9.25 1.93
C ALA A 92 -12.60 -8.36 3.03
N TYR A 93 -12.53 -7.03 2.86
CA TYR A 93 -13.11 -6.05 3.77
C TYR A 93 -13.45 -4.73 3.07
N LYS A 94 -14.25 -3.89 3.72
CA LYS A 94 -14.63 -2.54 3.26
C LYS A 94 -13.76 -1.48 3.93
N LEU A 95 -13.46 -0.40 3.22
CA LEU A 95 -12.73 0.74 3.78
C LEU A 95 -13.15 2.07 3.17
N TRP A 96 -12.93 3.14 3.92
CA TRP A 96 -13.14 4.52 3.48
C TRP A 96 -11.92 5.04 2.72
N ILE A 97 -12.16 5.70 1.60
CA ILE A 97 -11.11 6.37 0.84
C ILE A 97 -11.05 7.83 1.29
N ASN A 98 -9.90 8.26 1.81
CA ASN A 98 -9.68 9.64 2.20
C ASN A 98 -8.39 10.16 1.56
N ILE A 99 -8.38 11.38 1.05
CA ILE A 99 -7.13 12.11 0.75
C ILE A 99 -6.96 13.29 1.69
N LEU A 100 -5.71 13.57 2.00
CA LEU A 100 -5.27 14.88 2.45
C LEU A 100 -4.56 15.60 1.30
N PRO A 101 -5.18 16.61 0.69
CA PRO A 101 -4.42 17.52 -0.15
C PRO A 101 -3.40 18.27 0.72
N ALA A 102 -2.32 18.73 0.10
CA ALA A 102 -1.30 19.55 0.76
C ALA A 102 -1.84 20.87 1.37
N SER A 103 -3.11 21.21 1.14
CA SER A 103 -3.82 22.31 1.80
C SER A 103 -4.32 21.97 3.22
N GLY A 104 -4.24 20.70 3.64
CA GLY A 104 -4.73 20.24 4.94
C GLY A 104 -6.26 20.11 5.05
N SER A 105 -7.01 20.37 3.97
CA SER A 105 -8.47 20.23 3.91
C SER A 105 -8.84 18.87 3.31
N ILE A 106 -9.46 17.95 4.06
CA ILE A 106 -9.88 16.64 3.52
C ILE A 106 -10.80 16.83 2.30
N VAL A 107 -10.35 16.44 1.11
CA VAL A 107 -11.15 16.38 -0.12
C VAL A 107 -11.10 14.94 -0.62
N SER A 108 -12.24 14.37 -1.00
CA SER A 108 -12.27 13.02 -1.58
C SER A 108 -11.77 13.09 -3.03
N PRO A 109 -10.75 12.32 -3.43
CA PRO A 109 -10.33 12.21 -4.84
C PRO A 109 -11.36 11.51 -5.68
N VAL A 110 -12.12 10.64 -5.03
CA VAL A 110 -13.18 9.88 -5.65
C VAL A 110 -14.43 10.71 -5.45
N THR A 111 -14.94 11.25 -6.54
CA THR A 111 -16.27 11.85 -6.55
C THR A 111 -17.24 10.86 -7.15
N TYR A 112 -18.42 10.82 -6.56
CA TYR A 112 -19.56 10.10 -7.10
C TYR A 112 -20.54 11.11 -7.63
N ASP A 113 -20.80 11.01 -8.93
CA ASP A 113 -21.76 11.86 -9.60
C ASP A 113 -22.84 11.01 -10.27
N GLU A 114 -24.05 11.48 -10.13
CA GLU A 114 -25.22 10.92 -10.76
C GLU A 114 -25.51 11.70 -12.05
N VAL A 115 -25.23 11.11 -13.22
CA VAL A 115 -25.32 11.81 -14.52
C VAL A 115 -26.25 11.05 -15.46
N GLY A 116 -27.51 11.50 -15.55
CA GLY A 116 -28.50 10.93 -16.46
C GLY A 116 -28.76 9.43 -16.18
N SER A 117 -28.53 8.58 -17.18
CA SER A 117 -28.69 7.12 -17.10
C SER A 117 -27.52 6.40 -16.44
N PHE A 118 -26.51 7.12 -15.97
CA PHE A 118 -25.30 6.55 -15.39
C PHE A 118 -25.03 7.08 -13.98
N SER A 119 -24.21 6.31 -13.27
CA SER A 119 -23.48 6.75 -12.10
C SER A 119 -21.99 6.73 -12.40
N ARG A 120 -21.31 7.83 -12.11
CA ARG A 120 -19.91 8.06 -12.45
C ARG A 120 -19.07 8.08 -11.17
N LEU A 121 -18.02 7.29 -11.15
CA LEU A 121 -16.89 7.46 -10.24
C LEU A 121 -15.79 8.23 -10.98
N THR A 122 -15.34 9.35 -10.43
CA THR A 122 -14.20 10.09 -10.97
C THR A 122 -13.07 10.07 -9.96
N PHE A 123 -11.87 9.76 -10.42
CA PHE A 123 -10.63 9.79 -9.67
C PHE A 123 -9.87 11.02 -10.14
N ASP A 124 -9.73 12.02 -9.28
CA ASP A 124 -8.91 13.21 -9.52
C ASP A 124 -7.78 13.20 -8.51
N ALA A 125 -6.72 12.45 -8.81
CA ALA A 125 -5.45 12.66 -8.14
C ALA A 125 -4.79 13.84 -8.86
N LEU A 126 -4.90 15.04 -8.32
CA LEU A 126 -4.10 16.15 -8.83
C LEU A 126 -2.64 15.67 -8.83
N ILE A 127 -1.92 15.89 -9.93
CA ILE A 127 -0.50 15.53 -10.18
C ILE A 127 0.44 15.95 -9.02
N TYR A 128 -0.05 16.82 -8.12
CA TYR A 128 0.66 17.37 -6.96
C TYR A 128 -0.03 17.11 -5.60
N SER A 129 -0.93 16.13 -5.52
CA SER A 129 -1.61 15.71 -4.29
C SER A 129 -1.25 14.27 -3.97
N LEU A 130 -0.88 14.00 -2.71
CA LEU A 130 -0.65 12.63 -2.26
C LEU A 130 -2.00 11.92 -2.13
N LEU A 131 -2.41 11.20 -3.19
CA LEU A 131 -3.49 10.24 -3.09
C LEU A 131 -3.06 9.15 -2.12
N VAL A 132 -3.63 9.13 -0.92
CA VAL A 132 -3.33 8.07 0.05
C VAL A 132 -4.44 7.03 0.01
N MET A 133 -4.16 5.96 -0.71
CA MET A 133 -4.93 4.73 -0.58
C MET A 133 -4.44 4.00 0.68
N PRO A 134 -5.30 3.51 1.57
CA PRO A 134 -4.81 2.70 2.70
C PRO A 134 -4.24 1.36 2.20
N GLU A 135 -4.80 0.83 1.12
CA GLU A 135 -4.43 -0.45 0.54
C GLU A 135 -3.81 -0.26 -0.85
N GLU A 136 -3.03 -1.24 -1.30
CA GLU A 136 -2.44 -1.25 -2.65
C GLU A 136 -3.51 -1.34 -3.75
N ARG A 137 -4.65 -1.97 -3.43
CA ARG A 137 -5.70 -2.28 -4.38
C ARG A 137 -7.06 -1.99 -3.78
N LEU A 138 -7.87 -1.26 -4.54
CA LEU A 138 -9.25 -0.95 -4.22
C LEU A 138 -10.13 -1.51 -5.32
N LEU A 139 -11.18 -2.22 -4.94
CA LEU A 139 -12.17 -2.79 -5.84
C LEU A 139 -13.50 -2.05 -5.67
N PHE A 140 -14.02 -1.57 -6.79
CA PHE A 140 -15.39 -1.10 -6.93
C PHE A 140 -16.13 -2.02 -7.88
N ILE A 141 -17.37 -2.36 -7.54
CA ILE A 141 -18.18 -3.29 -8.32
C ILE A 141 -19.39 -2.51 -8.85
N CYS A 142 -19.52 -2.39 -10.17
CA CYS A 142 -20.77 -2.02 -10.81
C CYS A 142 -21.62 -3.29 -10.94
N GLY A 143 -22.68 -3.39 -10.15
CA GLY A 143 -23.51 -4.59 -10.10
C GLY A 143 -24.97 -4.27 -9.78
N PRO A 144 -25.84 -5.29 -9.81
CA PRO A 144 -27.25 -5.13 -9.47
C PRO A 144 -27.43 -4.49 -8.09
N SER A 145 -28.39 -3.59 -7.94
CA SER A 145 -28.67 -2.90 -6.68
C SER A 145 -29.10 -3.84 -5.56
N ASP A 146 -29.73 -4.96 -5.91
CA ASP A 146 -30.17 -6.03 -5.02
C ASP A 146 -29.11 -7.13 -4.80
N MET A 147 -27.88 -6.93 -5.29
CA MET A 147 -26.83 -7.95 -5.21
C MET A 147 -26.33 -8.15 -3.77
N GLU A 148 -26.38 -9.40 -3.31
CA GLU A 148 -25.70 -9.84 -2.08
C GLU A 148 -24.34 -10.47 -2.43
N LEU A 149 -23.26 -9.76 -2.10
CA LEU A 149 -21.89 -10.27 -2.26
C LEU A 149 -21.56 -11.25 -1.13
N SER A 150 -21.49 -12.55 -1.45
CA SER A 150 -21.01 -13.55 -0.49
C SER A 150 -19.55 -13.30 -0.12
N GLU A 151 -19.16 -13.62 1.11
CA GLU A 151 -17.75 -13.45 1.55
C GLU A 151 -16.78 -14.24 0.64
N ARG A 152 -17.21 -15.41 0.16
CA ARG A 152 -16.44 -16.23 -0.78
C ARG A 152 -16.22 -15.54 -2.11
N LEU A 153 -17.29 -15.00 -2.72
CA LEU A 153 -17.19 -14.27 -3.98
C LEU A 153 -16.34 -13.02 -3.80
N LEU A 154 -16.56 -12.26 -2.74
CA LEU A 154 -15.80 -11.04 -2.48
C LEU A 154 -14.32 -11.34 -2.25
N SER A 155 -13.99 -12.38 -1.46
CA SER A 155 -12.60 -12.83 -1.28
C SER A 155 -11.96 -13.22 -2.61
N TYR A 156 -12.68 -13.98 -3.45
CA TYR A 156 -12.21 -14.32 -4.79
C TYR A 156 -11.96 -13.09 -5.66
N LEU A 157 -12.89 -12.12 -5.66
CA LEU A 157 -12.76 -10.89 -6.44
C LEU A 157 -11.58 -10.04 -5.96
N THR A 158 -11.36 -9.94 -4.65
CA THR A 158 -10.28 -9.10 -4.11
C THR A 158 -8.89 -9.73 -4.16
N ILE A 159 -8.79 -11.06 -4.22
CA ILE A 159 -7.51 -11.79 -4.17
C ILE A 159 -7.12 -12.39 -5.53
N HIS A 160 -8.09 -12.93 -6.28
CA HIS A 160 -7.82 -13.84 -7.40
C HIS A 160 -8.33 -13.35 -8.77
N ALA A 161 -9.39 -12.54 -8.82
CA ALA A 161 -9.99 -12.14 -10.11
C ALA A 161 -9.22 -11.04 -10.86
N PHE A 162 -8.00 -10.74 -10.41
CA PHE A 162 -7.16 -9.72 -11.03
C PHE A 162 -6.23 -10.36 -12.06
N GLN A 163 -6.39 -9.97 -13.34
CA GLN A 163 -5.38 -10.16 -14.37
C GLN A 163 -4.83 -8.78 -14.77
N GLN A 164 -3.55 -8.73 -15.18
CA GLN A 164 -2.79 -7.49 -15.49
C GLN A 164 -3.37 -6.59 -16.60
N HIS A 165 -4.49 -6.96 -17.19
CA HIS A 165 -5.08 -6.29 -18.34
C HIS A 165 -6.59 -6.24 -18.17
N ASN A 166 -7.21 -5.29 -18.87
CA ASN A 166 -8.66 -5.28 -19.00
C ASN A 166 -9.12 -6.60 -19.61
N GLU A 167 -10.02 -7.30 -18.93
CA GLU A 167 -10.44 -8.65 -19.29
C GLU A 167 -11.97 -8.74 -19.28
N THR A 168 -12.50 -9.53 -20.21
CA THR A 168 -13.91 -9.91 -20.21
C THR A 168 -14.03 -11.38 -19.86
N ILE A 169 -14.79 -11.70 -18.81
CA ILE A 169 -15.05 -13.08 -18.40
C ILE A 169 -16.39 -13.51 -19.02
N PRO A 170 -16.40 -14.37 -20.05
CA PRO A 170 -17.65 -14.79 -20.69
C PRO A 170 -18.45 -15.72 -19.77
N TRP A 171 -19.77 -15.77 -19.95
CA TRP A 171 -20.65 -16.69 -19.22
C TRP A 171 -20.33 -18.18 -19.43
N THR A 172 -19.57 -18.49 -20.47
CA THR A 172 -19.12 -19.85 -20.81
C THR A 172 -17.83 -20.24 -20.12
N ALA A 173 -17.12 -19.31 -19.45
CA ALA A 173 -15.88 -19.62 -18.77
C ALA A 173 -16.12 -20.54 -17.56
N ASP A 174 -15.25 -21.53 -17.39
CA ASP A 174 -15.23 -22.38 -16.20
C ASP A 174 -14.45 -21.66 -15.09
N SER A 175 -15.13 -20.74 -14.41
CA SER A 175 -14.52 -19.95 -13.34
C SER A 175 -15.44 -19.85 -12.11
N PRO A 176 -14.87 -19.67 -10.91
CA PRO A 176 -15.65 -19.50 -9.68
C PRO A 176 -16.65 -18.35 -9.76
N ILE A 177 -16.28 -17.21 -10.36
CA ILE A 177 -17.15 -16.05 -10.53
C ILE A 177 -18.37 -16.37 -11.39
N VAL A 178 -18.20 -17.09 -12.51
CA VAL A 178 -19.32 -17.49 -13.36
C VAL A 178 -20.25 -18.43 -12.58
N ASN A 179 -19.70 -19.36 -11.80
CA ASN A 179 -20.50 -20.30 -11.01
C ASN A 179 -21.36 -19.62 -9.94
N GLU A 180 -20.86 -18.57 -9.30
CA GLU A 180 -21.62 -17.76 -8.34
C GLU A 180 -22.68 -16.88 -9.04
N LEU A 181 -22.36 -16.28 -10.19
CA LEU A 181 -23.26 -15.35 -10.92
C LEU A 181 -24.28 -16.04 -11.83
N LYS A 182 -24.11 -17.34 -12.13
CA LYS A 182 -24.98 -18.12 -13.03
C LYS A 182 -26.46 -18.08 -12.65
N ARG A 183 -26.76 -17.92 -11.36
CA ARG A 183 -28.14 -17.93 -10.83
C ARG A 183 -28.97 -16.79 -11.39
N ASP A 184 -28.37 -15.61 -11.46
CA ASP A 184 -29.09 -14.38 -11.79
C ASP A 184 -28.81 -13.91 -13.22
N LYS A 185 -27.73 -14.43 -13.86
CA LYS A 185 -27.27 -14.02 -15.20
C LYS A 185 -27.11 -12.51 -15.35
N LYS A 186 -26.84 -11.83 -14.24
CA LYS A 186 -26.55 -10.40 -14.18
C LYS A 186 -25.03 -10.25 -14.13
N GLY A 187 -24.44 -9.67 -15.16
CA GLY A 187 -22.98 -9.48 -15.22
C GLY A 187 -22.51 -8.35 -14.31
N LEU A 188 -21.21 -8.34 -14.01
CA LEU A 188 -20.58 -7.34 -13.15
C LEU A 188 -19.56 -6.49 -13.92
N GLY A 189 -19.51 -5.20 -13.61
CA GLY A 189 -18.34 -4.38 -13.89
C GLY A 189 -17.41 -4.38 -12.68
N LEU A 190 -16.14 -4.73 -12.86
CA LEU A 190 -15.13 -4.76 -11.80
C LEU A 190 -14.09 -3.69 -12.11
N LEU A 191 -14.03 -2.65 -11.29
CA LEU A 191 -13.02 -1.60 -11.38
C LEU A 191 -11.98 -1.82 -10.29
N TYR A 192 -10.77 -2.16 -10.71
CA TYR A 192 -9.60 -2.21 -9.84
C TYR A 192 -8.83 -0.90 -9.95
N VAL A 193 -8.72 -0.20 -8.84
CA VAL A 193 -7.90 0.99 -8.70
C VAL A 193 -6.67 0.59 -7.89
N THR A 194 -5.52 0.66 -8.55
CA THR A 194 -4.25 0.23 -7.99
C THR A 194 -3.30 1.40 -7.90
N ARG A 195 -2.34 1.28 -6.99
CA ARG A 195 -1.16 2.15 -6.92
C ARG A 195 0.08 1.31 -7.10
N ASP A 196 1.16 1.91 -7.56
CA ASP A 196 2.47 1.29 -7.36
C ASP A 196 2.90 1.51 -5.90
N THR A 197 3.99 0.86 -5.51
CA THR A 197 4.61 0.95 -4.18
C THR A 197 5.04 2.38 -3.78
N SER A 198 4.84 3.38 -4.65
CA SER A 198 5.12 4.80 -4.43
C SER A 198 4.37 5.45 -3.30
N VAL A 199 3.13 5.00 -3.09
CA VAL A 199 2.24 5.58 -2.10
C VAL A 199 2.16 4.56 -0.99
N LEU A 200 2.89 4.75 0.10
CA LEU A 200 2.71 4.00 1.34
C LEU A 200 2.20 4.97 2.41
N PRO A 201 1.58 4.51 3.51
CA PRO A 201 1.25 5.39 4.63
C PRO A 201 2.48 6.21 5.06
N LEU A 202 2.26 7.50 5.33
CA LEU A 202 3.33 8.46 5.55
C LEU A 202 3.90 8.29 6.96
N VAL A 203 5.23 8.36 7.08
CA VAL A 203 5.97 8.27 8.34
C VAL A 203 6.47 9.67 8.69
N GLY A 204 6.23 10.14 9.91
CA GLY A 204 6.78 11.41 10.38
C GLY A 204 5.82 12.16 11.28
N CYS A 205 6.05 13.47 11.42
CA CYS A 205 5.29 14.30 12.34
C CYS A 205 5.19 15.75 11.85
N GLY A 206 4.46 16.55 12.62
CA GLY A 206 4.26 17.96 12.37
C GLY A 206 3.30 18.55 13.39
N ARG A 207 3.14 19.88 13.36
CA ARG A 207 2.15 20.55 14.21
C ARG A 207 0.72 20.40 13.66
N VAL A 208 0.58 20.19 12.36
CA VAL A 208 -0.71 19.92 11.73
C VAL A 208 -1.04 18.44 12.00
N PRO A 209 -2.13 18.13 12.73
CA PRO A 209 -2.57 16.75 12.86
C PRO A 209 -2.89 16.24 11.46
N PHE A 210 -2.08 15.30 10.99
CA PHE A 210 -2.26 14.67 9.69
C PHE A 210 -2.89 13.30 9.95
N PRO A 211 -4.18 13.08 9.59
CA PRO A 211 -4.84 11.78 9.67
C PRO A 211 -4.09 10.61 9.00
N LEU A 212 -3.08 10.92 8.17
CA LEU A 212 -2.29 9.97 7.40
C LEU A 212 -0.93 9.64 8.02
N PHE A 213 -0.54 10.30 9.11
CA PHE A 213 0.56 9.76 9.91
C PHE A 213 0.08 8.45 10.49
N GLU A 214 0.85 7.39 10.25
CA GLU A 214 0.71 6.19 11.07
C GLU A 214 0.66 6.61 12.54
N LYS A 215 -0.23 6.02 13.34
CA LYS A 215 -0.23 6.25 14.80
C LYS A 215 1.13 5.81 15.33
N GLN A 216 2.06 6.75 15.38
CA GLN A 216 3.43 6.48 15.76
C GLN A 216 3.54 6.57 17.26
N ASP A 217 4.07 5.51 17.87
CA ASP A 217 4.51 5.48 19.27
C ASP A 217 5.69 6.45 19.52
N ASN A 218 6.27 7.03 18.46
CA ASN A 218 7.49 7.84 18.50
C ASN A 218 7.24 9.36 18.44
N ILE A 219 5.99 9.82 18.54
CA ILE A 219 5.68 11.26 18.60
C ILE A 219 5.63 11.66 20.08
N SER A 220 6.54 12.51 20.50
CA SER A 220 6.50 13.17 21.80
C SER A 220 5.96 14.60 21.66
N VAL A 221 5.14 15.02 22.61
CA VAL A 221 4.68 16.41 22.71
C VAL A 221 5.17 16.95 24.04
N ASP A 222 5.98 18.01 23.98
CA ASP A 222 6.41 18.72 25.17
C ASP A 222 5.20 19.40 25.83
N PRO A 223 4.88 19.07 27.09
CA PRO A 223 3.69 19.58 27.77
C PRO A 223 3.77 21.07 28.12
N ILE A 224 4.97 21.65 28.16
CA ILE A 224 5.22 23.05 28.50
C ILE A 224 5.23 23.91 27.24
N THR A 225 5.99 23.48 26.22
CA THR A 225 6.17 24.27 24.99
C THR A 225 5.14 23.94 23.91
N GLY A 226 4.45 22.80 24.02
CA GLY A 226 3.58 22.27 22.98
C GLY A 226 4.34 21.78 21.75
N MET A 227 5.67 21.67 21.82
CA MET A 227 6.51 21.24 20.70
C MET A 227 6.26 19.76 20.40
N SER A 228 5.89 19.44 19.16
CA SER A 228 5.80 18.06 18.69
C SER A 228 7.13 17.59 18.13
N SER A 229 7.67 16.48 18.61
CA SER A 229 8.90 15.88 18.08
C SER A 229 8.70 14.42 17.68
N CYS A 230 9.35 14.00 16.60
CA CYS A 230 9.42 12.59 16.22
C CYS A 230 10.82 12.21 15.76
N VAL A 231 11.12 10.92 15.95
CA VAL A 231 12.32 10.28 15.43
C VAL A 231 11.93 9.33 14.32
N VAL A 232 12.52 9.52 13.13
CA VAL A 232 12.27 8.70 11.95
C VAL A 232 13.57 8.03 11.49
N ASN A 233 13.44 6.82 10.97
CA ASN A 233 14.54 6.17 10.29
C ASN A 233 14.74 6.84 8.93
N SER A 234 15.95 7.32 8.67
CA SER A 234 16.27 7.95 7.39
C SER A 234 16.18 7.01 6.20
N ILE A 235 16.33 5.70 6.41
CA ILE A 235 16.24 4.70 5.33
C ILE A 235 14.95 3.92 5.53
N SER A 236 13.90 4.32 4.81
CA SER A 236 12.54 3.79 4.98
C SER A 236 11.97 3.37 3.63
N THR A 237 11.20 2.27 3.62
CA THR A 237 10.37 1.89 2.47
C THR A 237 9.19 2.83 2.30
N ARG A 238 8.76 3.47 3.39
CA ARG A 238 7.64 4.41 3.42
C ARG A 238 8.12 5.84 3.25
N PRO A 239 7.36 6.67 2.53
CA PRO A 239 7.66 8.09 2.46
C PRO A 239 7.66 8.74 3.83
N ILE A 240 8.79 9.37 4.16
CA ILE A 240 8.89 10.24 5.32
C ILE A 240 8.23 11.57 4.95
N VAL A 241 7.49 12.21 5.86
CA VAL A 241 6.92 13.56 5.69
C VAL A 241 7.05 14.35 6.98
N PHE A 242 7.52 15.60 6.88
CA PHE A 242 7.52 16.56 7.98
C PHE A 242 6.59 17.70 7.62
N ALA A 243 5.54 17.97 8.42
CA ALA A 243 4.56 19.01 8.12
C ALA A 243 4.72 20.22 9.06
N CYS A 244 5.14 21.37 8.50
CA CYS A 244 5.38 22.59 9.26
C CYS A 244 4.27 23.64 9.05
N GLU A 245 3.88 24.33 10.12
CA GLU A 245 3.06 25.56 10.05
C GLU A 245 3.91 26.74 10.57
N GLY A 246 4.82 27.21 9.72
CA GLY A 246 5.83 28.20 10.06
C GLY A 246 7.02 28.16 9.09
N ARG A 247 8.17 28.67 9.52
CA ARG A 247 9.40 28.61 8.74
C ARG A 247 10.13 27.30 9.00
N LEU A 248 10.48 26.59 7.93
CA LEU A 248 11.30 25.38 8.00
C LEU A 248 12.78 25.74 8.14
N GLU A 249 13.49 25.06 9.03
CA GLU A 249 14.93 25.16 9.20
C GLU A 249 15.61 23.78 9.14
N PRO A 250 16.57 23.57 8.21
CA PRO A 250 16.93 24.48 7.13
C PRO A 250 15.78 24.61 6.09
N PRO A 251 15.74 25.67 5.26
CA PRO A 251 14.67 25.86 4.26
C PRO A 251 14.53 24.69 3.29
N ASP A 252 15.63 23.98 3.05
CA ASP A 252 15.77 22.80 2.21
C ASP A 252 15.90 21.52 3.06
N CYS A 253 15.12 21.40 4.13
CA CYS A 253 15.07 20.20 4.95
C CYS A 253 14.95 18.92 4.09
N MET A 254 15.70 17.88 4.45
CA MET A 254 15.87 16.59 3.77
C MET A 254 16.88 16.59 2.60
N THR A 255 17.28 17.75 2.06
CA THR A 255 18.54 17.89 1.30
C THR A 255 19.65 18.49 2.16
N SER A 256 19.25 19.19 3.22
CA SER A 256 20.12 19.61 4.32
C SER A 256 19.44 19.32 5.66
N VAL A 257 20.24 19.07 6.69
CA VAL A 257 19.77 18.90 8.08
C VAL A 257 20.64 19.73 9.03
N LEU A 258 20.09 20.01 10.21
CA LEU A 258 20.86 20.54 11.33
C LEU A 258 21.51 19.39 12.09
N ASN A 259 22.79 19.52 12.41
CA ASN A 259 23.48 18.61 13.32
C ASN A 259 23.24 19.01 14.79
N GLU A 260 23.84 18.27 15.73
CA GLU A 260 23.72 18.53 17.17
C GLU A 260 24.20 19.93 17.60
N ARG A 261 24.96 20.64 16.76
CA ARG A 261 25.49 21.98 16.99
C ARG A 261 24.70 23.08 16.28
N ASP A 262 23.52 22.75 15.73
CA ASP A 262 22.72 23.65 14.88
C ASP A 262 23.45 24.08 13.59
N GLU A 263 24.49 23.36 13.16
CA GLU A 263 25.18 23.62 11.89
C GLU A 263 24.47 22.90 10.75
N ILE A 264 24.40 23.55 9.59
CA ILE A 264 23.77 22.98 8.40
C ILE A 264 24.74 21.98 7.75
N GLU A 265 24.33 20.72 7.70
CA GLU A 265 25.01 19.67 6.97
C GLU A 265 24.21 19.34 5.70
N ARG A 266 24.90 19.39 4.56
CA ARG A 266 24.34 18.94 3.28
C ARG A 266 24.42 17.43 3.19
N VAL A 267 23.34 16.82 2.71
CA VAL A 267 23.25 15.38 2.57
C VAL A 267 23.01 15.00 1.13
N SER A 268 23.38 13.76 0.77
CA SER A 268 23.16 13.22 -0.56
C SER A 268 21.69 13.39 -0.93
N SER A 269 21.41 14.13 -2.01
CA SER A 269 20.05 14.44 -2.42
C SER A 269 19.25 13.16 -2.64
N PRO A 270 18.01 13.04 -2.11
CA PRO A 270 17.15 11.92 -2.43
C PRO A 270 16.81 11.92 -3.93
N ARG A 271 16.50 10.75 -4.49
CA ARG A 271 16.10 10.60 -5.91
C ARG A 271 14.82 11.38 -6.26
N THR A 272 13.98 11.66 -5.28
CA THR A 272 12.76 12.45 -5.45
C THR A 272 12.60 13.35 -4.25
N PHE A 273 12.50 14.65 -4.49
CA PHE A 273 12.21 15.67 -3.49
C PHE A 273 11.09 16.54 -4.03
N ILE A 274 9.99 16.61 -3.29
CA ILE A 274 8.87 17.52 -3.58
C ILE A 274 8.75 18.40 -2.36
N SER A 275 9.10 19.68 -2.47
CA SER A 275 8.70 20.70 -1.50
C SER A 275 7.56 21.53 -2.09
N LYS A 276 6.48 21.67 -1.35
CA LYS A 276 5.40 22.60 -1.69
C LYS A 276 5.41 23.73 -0.68
N TYR A 277 5.18 24.94 -1.15
CA TYR A 277 4.95 26.10 -0.32
C TYR A 277 3.51 26.52 -0.55
N ASN A 278 2.73 26.63 0.53
CA ASN A 278 1.44 27.29 0.48
C ASN A 278 1.61 28.64 1.19
N ASP A 279 1.47 29.75 0.46
CA ASP A 279 1.70 31.09 0.99
C ASP A 279 0.76 31.47 2.15
N GLU A 280 -0.33 30.72 2.35
CA GLU A 280 -1.24 30.94 3.47
C GLU A 280 -0.92 30.10 4.73
N ARG A 281 -0.12 29.02 4.65
CA ARG A 281 0.17 28.10 5.79
C ARG A 281 1.56 27.45 5.85
N SER A 282 2.49 27.79 4.95
CA SER A 282 3.89 27.35 4.94
C SER A 282 4.12 25.86 5.21
N MET A 283 3.28 25.00 4.63
CA MET A 283 3.42 23.55 4.75
C MET A 283 4.44 23.02 3.75
N VAL A 284 5.69 22.88 4.17
CA VAL A 284 6.63 22.02 3.45
C VAL A 284 6.30 20.59 3.79
N MET A 285 6.14 19.76 2.77
CA MET A 285 6.25 18.31 2.85
C MET A 285 7.53 17.97 2.13
N SER A 286 8.23 16.92 2.52
CA SER A 286 9.28 16.34 1.70
C SER A 286 9.08 14.85 1.74
N LEU A 287 9.10 14.21 0.58
CA LEU A 287 8.77 12.80 0.35
C LEU A 287 10.07 12.04 0.10
N PHE A 288 10.33 10.98 0.85
CA PHE A 288 11.58 10.23 0.77
C PHE A 288 11.34 8.81 0.27
N LYS A 289 11.69 8.50 -0.98
CA LYS A 289 11.48 7.15 -1.56
C LYS A 289 12.74 6.28 -1.55
N THR A 290 13.94 6.87 -1.53
CA THR A 290 15.23 6.15 -1.45
C THR A 290 16.38 7.13 -1.15
N SER A 291 17.10 6.95 -0.04
CA SER A 291 18.52 7.34 0.06
C SER A 291 19.35 6.09 0.24
N PHE A 292 20.47 6.05 -0.46
CA PHE A 292 21.47 4.99 -0.36
C PHE A 292 22.42 5.23 0.82
N THR A 293 22.35 6.42 1.44
CA THR A 293 23.18 6.81 2.57
C THR A 293 22.34 7.09 3.81
N PRO A 294 22.72 6.52 4.97
CA PRO A 294 22.09 6.86 6.23
C PRO A 294 22.26 8.35 6.54
N LEU A 295 21.18 9.00 6.98
CA LEU A 295 21.13 10.40 7.35
C LEU A 295 21.01 10.50 8.87
N SER A 296 21.80 11.38 9.47
CA SER A 296 21.70 11.74 10.88
C SER A 296 21.61 13.25 11.02
N GLY A 297 20.67 13.74 11.81
CA GLY A 297 20.44 15.17 12.00
C GLY A 297 18.96 15.45 12.21
N TYR A 298 18.56 16.71 12.16
CA TYR A 298 17.16 17.08 12.33
C TYR A 298 16.77 18.30 11.50
N CYS A 299 15.47 18.47 11.34
CA CYS A 299 14.89 19.73 10.91
C CYS A 299 13.92 20.23 11.97
N ARG A 300 13.69 21.54 11.99
CA ARG A 300 12.71 22.15 12.89
C ARG A 300 11.79 23.11 12.16
N CYS A 301 10.59 23.22 12.71
CA CYS A 301 9.58 24.18 12.30
C CYS A 301 9.56 25.31 13.31
N VAL A 302 9.73 26.55 12.87
CA VAL A 302 9.87 27.72 13.72
C VAL A 302 8.72 28.69 13.46
N ASP A 303 8.16 29.25 14.54
CA ASP A 303 7.20 30.35 14.43
C ASP A 303 7.90 31.60 13.85
N PRO A 304 7.45 32.16 12.71
CA PRO A 304 8.10 33.32 12.12
C PRO A 304 7.96 34.60 12.96
N ALA A 305 6.94 34.71 13.82
CA ALA A 305 6.70 35.87 14.66
C ALA A 305 7.42 35.79 16.01
N THR A 306 7.46 34.62 16.63
CA THR A 306 8.02 34.45 17.99
C THR A 306 9.41 33.79 18.01
N GLY A 307 9.84 33.16 16.91
CA GLY A 307 11.07 32.38 16.87
C GLY A 307 10.99 31.06 17.66
N ALA A 308 9.84 30.73 18.25
CA ALA A 308 9.66 29.50 19.02
C ALA A 308 9.64 28.26 18.11
N VAL A 309 10.28 27.18 18.55
CA VAL A 309 10.24 25.89 17.85
C VAL A 309 8.88 25.23 18.08
N LYS A 310 8.17 24.97 16.99
CA LYS A 310 6.84 24.35 16.95
C LYS A 310 6.88 22.84 16.78
N ALA A 311 7.81 22.36 15.97
CA ALA A 311 7.96 20.94 15.70
C ALA A 311 9.41 20.59 15.36
N LYS A 312 9.82 19.35 15.61
CA LYS A 312 11.16 18.83 15.27
C LYS A 312 11.06 17.40 14.73
N ILE A 313 11.65 17.16 13.56
CA ILE A 313 11.85 15.81 13.02
C ILE A 313 13.33 15.46 13.11
N GLU A 314 13.65 14.34 13.73
CA GLU A 314 15.01 13.84 13.87
C GLU A 314 15.19 12.58 13.02
N PHE A 315 16.22 12.58 12.19
CA PHE A 315 16.64 11.45 11.37
C PHE A 315 17.71 10.67 12.12
N ARG A 316 17.47 9.37 12.31
CA ARG A 316 18.47 8.44 12.85
C ARG A 316 18.65 7.26 11.92
N SER A 317 19.89 6.91 11.64
CA SER A 317 20.23 5.68 10.95
C SER A 317 20.02 4.49 11.88
N GLN A 318 19.06 3.62 11.58
CA GLN A 318 18.90 2.36 12.29
C GLN A 318 19.72 1.26 11.60
N ARG A 319 20.56 0.54 12.34
CA ARG A 319 21.36 -0.60 11.81
C ARG A 319 20.81 -1.95 12.25
N GLU A 320 20.15 -2.00 13.40
CA GLU A 320 19.58 -3.21 13.96
C GLU A 320 18.07 -3.09 13.96
N TYR A 321 17.42 -3.92 13.15
CA TYR A 321 15.98 -3.99 13.02
C TYR A 321 15.46 -5.21 13.74
N VAL A 322 14.32 -5.08 14.42
CA VAL A 322 13.62 -6.20 15.03
C VAL A 322 12.19 -6.22 14.53
N CYS A 323 11.81 -7.27 13.81
CA CYS A 323 10.43 -7.57 13.46
C CYS A 323 9.88 -8.61 14.42
N ASP A 324 9.12 -8.18 15.42
CA ASP A 324 8.53 -9.08 16.41
C ASP A 324 7.07 -9.44 16.05
N ILE A 325 6.92 -10.51 15.27
CA ILE A 325 5.63 -11.08 14.85
C ILE A 325 4.85 -11.56 16.08
N THR A 326 5.54 -12.19 17.04
CA THR A 326 4.94 -12.68 18.29
C THR A 326 4.25 -11.56 19.05
N SER A 327 4.95 -10.46 19.33
CA SER A 327 4.39 -9.31 20.02
C SER A 327 3.24 -8.66 19.23
N LYS A 328 3.36 -8.56 17.90
CA LYS A 328 2.29 -8.03 17.04
C LYS A 328 1.03 -8.90 17.12
N LEU A 329 1.18 -10.21 17.04
CA LEU A 329 0.10 -11.19 17.15
C LEU A 329 -0.63 -11.06 18.50
N PHE A 330 0.10 -10.96 19.61
CA PHE A 330 -0.52 -10.81 20.94
C PHE A 330 -1.11 -9.44 21.25
N ARG A 331 -0.65 -8.37 20.59
CA ARG A 331 -1.26 -7.04 20.72
C ARG A 331 -2.55 -6.94 19.92
N HIS A 332 -2.61 -7.57 18.75
CA HIS A 332 -3.74 -7.48 17.83
C HIS A 332 -4.72 -8.65 17.97
N ARG A 333 -4.91 -9.22 19.19
CA ARG A 333 -5.60 -10.49 19.51
C ARG A 333 -6.89 -10.86 18.74
N ILE A 334 -7.54 -9.92 18.03
CA ILE A 334 -8.78 -10.10 17.27
C ILE A 334 -8.82 -9.21 15.99
N GLN A 335 -7.82 -8.36 15.73
CA GLN A 335 -7.84 -7.42 14.60
C GLN A 335 -6.85 -7.82 13.51
N ARG A 336 -7.36 -7.94 12.28
CA ARG A 336 -6.57 -8.21 11.08
C ARG A 336 -5.48 -7.13 10.91
N ILE A 337 -4.22 -7.55 10.87
CA ILE A 337 -3.10 -6.71 10.46
C ILE A 337 -3.08 -6.68 8.93
N ARG A 338 -3.22 -5.49 8.34
CA ARG A 338 -3.30 -5.30 6.89
C ARG A 338 -1.91 -5.15 6.29
N GLY A 339 -1.66 -5.79 5.13
CA GLY A 339 -0.40 -5.70 4.40
C GLY A 339 0.79 -6.37 5.09
N ASN A 340 2.01 -5.89 4.81
CA ASN A 340 3.24 -6.40 5.42
C ASN A 340 3.25 -6.13 6.93
N TRP A 341 3.50 -7.16 7.73
CA TRP A 341 3.60 -7.06 9.19
C TRP A 341 4.82 -6.22 9.60
N CYS A 342 5.88 -6.32 8.80
CA CYS A 342 7.09 -5.53 8.88
C CYS A 342 7.58 -5.20 7.47
N SER A 343 8.13 -4.00 7.28
CA SER A 343 8.83 -3.61 6.06
C SER A 343 10.10 -2.90 6.45
N VAL A 344 11.26 -3.42 6.02
CA VAL A 344 12.58 -3.00 6.46
C VAL A 344 13.48 -2.76 5.25
N VAL A 345 14.28 -1.71 5.30
CA VAL A 345 15.35 -1.48 4.33
C VAL A 345 16.69 -1.83 4.96
N LEU A 346 17.39 -2.82 4.38
CA LEU A 346 18.73 -3.20 4.78
C LEU A 346 19.76 -2.57 3.83
N TYR A 347 20.82 -2.03 4.44
CA TYR A 347 21.98 -1.45 3.78
C TYR A 347 23.28 -2.07 4.35
N PRO A 348 24.44 -1.87 3.70
CA PRO A 348 25.71 -2.44 4.15
C PRO A 348 25.99 -2.16 5.63
N GLY A 349 26.16 -3.22 6.43
CA GLY A 349 26.42 -3.17 7.88
C GLY A 349 25.17 -3.17 8.77
N SER A 350 23.99 -3.40 8.21
CA SER A 350 22.72 -3.52 8.96
C SER A 350 22.26 -4.97 9.10
N SER A 351 21.32 -5.23 10.00
CA SER A 351 20.72 -6.55 10.21
C SER A 351 19.25 -6.46 10.62
N LEU A 352 18.50 -7.50 10.30
CA LEU A 352 17.11 -7.70 10.69
C LEU A 352 16.97 -9.00 11.49
N THR A 353 16.47 -8.89 12.71
CA THR A 353 16.03 -10.04 13.53
C THR A 353 14.52 -10.19 13.40
N ILE A 354 14.06 -11.32 12.90
CA ILE A 354 12.64 -11.68 12.83
C ILE A 354 12.34 -12.64 13.98
N LYS A 355 11.43 -12.22 14.87
CA LYS A 355 10.94 -13.03 15.99
C LYS A 355 9.53 -13.52 15.69
N PHE A 356 9.29 -14.81 15.83
CA PHE A 356 8.00 -15.43 15.53
C PHE A 356 7.67 -16.57 16.50
N PRO A 357 6.38 -16.93 16.62
CA PRO A 357 5.98 -18.04 17.47
C PRO A 357 6.47 -19.39 16.92
N VAL A 358 7.05 -20.22 17.78
CA VAL A 358 7.55 -21.57 17.43
C VAL A 358 6.77 -22.73 18.04
N ASP A 359 6.07 -22.54 19.18
CA ASP A 359 5.29 -23.63 19.80
C ASP A 359 4.26 -23.16 20.87
N GLN A 360 3.42 -24.10 21.32
CA GLN A 360 2.15 -23.99 22.07
C GLN A 360 2.11 -23.08 23.31
N SER A 361 3.20 -22.95 24.07
CA SER A 361 3.19 -22.22 25.36
C SER A 361 3.04 -20.71 25.19
N ASN A 362 3.37 -20.19 24.01
CA ASN A 362 3.30 -18.75 23.75
C ASN A 362 1.85 -18.30 23.51
N PHE A 363 0.99 -19.16 22.94
CA PHE A 363 -0.39 -18.79 22.56
C PHE A 363 -1.40 -18.73 23.72
N GLY A 364 -0.93 -18.88 24.97
CA GLY A 364 -1.68 -18.84 26.23
C GLY A 364 -3.15 -18.43 26.12
N VAL A 365 -4.02 -19.38 25.77
CA VAL A 365 -5.43 -19.29 26.10
C VAL A 365 -5.48 -19.47 27.62
N PRO A 366 -6.07 -18.53 28.39
CA PRO A 366 -6.22 -18.73 29.81
C PRO A 366 -7.19 -19.89 30.01
N ALA A 367 -6.65 -21.08 30.27
CA ALA A 367 -7.41 -22.21 30.74
C ALA A 367 -7.70 -21.94 32.23
N ASP A 368 -8.91 -21.44 32.51
CA ASP A 368 -9.46 -21.55 33.84
C ASP A 368 -9.59 -23.04 34.19
N GLY A 369 -8.82 -23.47 35.19
CA GLY A 369 -9.04 -24.69 35.95
C GLY A 369 -8.39 -25.95 35.40
N SER A 370 -7.22 -26.30 35.95
CA SER A 370 -7.09 -27.42 36.92
C SER A 370 -5.64 -27.92 36.94
N GLU A 371 -5.10 -28.02 38.15
CA GLU A 371 -3.83 -28.68 38.44
C GLU A 371 -4.00 -30.20 38.24
N GLY A 372 -3.07 -30.83 37.51
CA GLY A 372 -3.02 -32.29 37.42
C GLY A 372 -1.93 -32.78 36.47
N ALA A 373 -0.88 -33.37 37.03
CA ALA A 373 0.22 -33.99 36.31
C ALA A 373 -0.24 -35.21 35.48
N GLY A 374 0.33 -35.39 34.27
CA GLY A 374 0.26 -36.67 33.57
C GLY A 374 0.52 -36.62 32.06
N THR A 375 1.60 -37.27 31.65
CA THR A 375 1.86 -37.88 30.31
C THR A 375 1.83 -36.99 29.07
N LYS A 376 3.04 -36.77 28.51
CA LYS A 376 3.27 -36.42 27.10
C LYS A 376 2.68 -37.52 26.21
N ASP A 377 1.47 -37.29 25.74
CA ASP A 377 0.94 -37.93 24.54
C ASP A 377 0.75 -36.78 23.54
N GLU A 378 1.77 -36.54 22.71
CA GLU A 378 1.77 -35.51 21.66
C GLU A 378 0.83 -35.96 20.54
N GLY A 379 -0.47 -35.79 20.74
CA GLY A 379 -1.45 -35.86 19.66
C GLY A 379 -1.15 -34.79 18.59
N PRO A 380 -1.49 -35.04 17.30
CA PRO A 380 -1.26 -34.08 16.23
C PRO A 380 -2.02 -32.79 16.54
N TYR A 381 -1.28 -31.71 16.79
CA TYR A 381 -1.85 -30.42 17.14
C TYR A 381 -2.80 -29.94 16.05
N PRO A 382 -3.87 -29.23 16.43
CA PRO A 382 -4.87 -28.77 15.48
C PRO A 382 -4.41 -27.52 14.72
N PHE A 383 -3.11 -27.35 14.44
CA PHE A 383 -2.57 -26.27 13.60
C PHE A 383 -1.14 -26.60 13.16
N SER A 384 -0.70 -25.98 12.07
CA SER A 384 0.66 -26.05 11.52
C SER A 384 1.27 -24.65 11.49
N ILE A 385 2.56 -24.54 11.84
CA ILE A 385 3.34 -23.32 11.76
C ILE A 385 4.51 -23.56 10.82
N ASP A 386 4.79 -22.61 9.94
CA ASP A 386 5.90 -22.68 8.99
C ASP A 386 6.59 -21.31 8.84
N PHE A 387 7.91 -21.31 8.63
CA PHE A 387 8.71 -20.11 8.39
C PHE A 387 9.61 -20.31 7.17
N SER A 388 9.60 -19.36 6.25
CA SER A 388 10.32 -19.48 4.99
C SER A 388 10.76 -18.12 4.42
N PRO A 389 11.93 -18.01 3.77
CA PRO A 389 12.91 -19.07 3.55
C PRO A 389 13.80 -19.35 4.78
N THR A 390 14.29 -20.60 4.88
CA THR A 390 15.20 -21.06 5.94
C THR A 390 16.67 -21.01 5.54
N ASP A 391 16.95 -20.70 4.28
CA ASP A 391 18.28 -20.45 3.74
C ASP A 391 18.18 -19.44 2.59
N LEU A 392 19.32 -19.01 2.05
CA LEU A 392 19.38 -18.04 0.95
C LEU A 392 19.57 -18.72 -0.42
N SER A 393 19.28 -20.02 -0.57
CA SER A 393 19.35 -20.67 -1.89
C SER A 393 18.24 -20.16 -2.81
N PHE A 394 17.08 -19.90 -2.23
CA PHE A 394 15.91 -19.33 -2.88
C PHE A 394 15.44 -18.10 -2.13
N MET A 395 15.10 -17.07 -2.89
CA MET A 395 14.52 -15.84 -2.41
C MET A 395 13.03 -15.84 -2.75
N LYS A 396 12.21 -15.46 -1.77
CA LYS A 396 10.79 -15.23 -2.01
C LYS A 396 10.58 -13.86 -2.60
N VAL A 397 10.12 -13.83 -3.85
CA VAL A 397 9.87 -12.62 -4.60
C VAL A 397 8.38 -12.49 -4.82
N GLY A 398 7.84 -11.30 -4.56
CA GLY A 398 6.46 -11.00 -4.94
C GLY A 398 6.38 -10.82 -6.44
N GLN A 399 5.44 -11.48 -7.10
CA GLN A 399 5.07 -11.05 -8.44
C GLN A 399 4.18 -9.81 -8.31
N TRP A 400 4.79 -8.64 -8.54
CA TRP A 400 4.08 -7.38 -8.57
C TRP A 400 3.54 -7.13 -9.97
N SER A 401 2.29 -7.53 -10.17
CA SER A 401 1.48 -7.07 -11.29
C SER A 401 0.99 -5.63 -11.03
N THR A 402 0.41 -5.39 -9.84
CA THR A 402 -0.01 -4.12 -9.20
C THR A 402 -0.34 -4.33 -7.70
N GLY A 403 0.27 -5.35 -7.08
CA GLY A 403 0.08 -5.82 -5.71
C GLY A 403 0.74 -7.21 -5.54
N ILE A 404 0.84 -7.74 -4.31
CA ILE A 404 1.35 -9.13 -4.11
C ILE A 404 0.22 -10.13 -4.45
N ASP A 405 0.21 -10.61 -5.70
CA ASP A 405 -0.75 -11.62 -6.17
C ASP A 405 -0.29 -13.05 -5.87
N SER A 406 1.01 -13.26 -5.93
CA SER A 406 1.66 -14.51 -5.60
C SER A 406 3.07 -14.22 -5.08
N ILE A 407 3.58 -15.15 -4.28
CA ILE A 407 4.97 -15.15 -3.85
C ILE A 407 5.62 -16.39 -4.45
N GLU A 408 6.66 -16.19 -5.23
CA GLU A 408 7.39 -17.25 -5.91
C GLU A 408 8.77 -17.43 -5.29
N ASP A 409 9.24 -18.68 -5.30
CA ASP A 409 10.61 -19.01 -4.93
C ASP A 409 11.50 -18.88 -6.18
N VAL A 410 12.45 -17.96 -6.12
CA VAL A 410 13.41 -17.70 -7.19
C VAL A 410 14.81 -17.95 -6.67
N GLU A 411 15.64 -18.70 -7.41
CA GLU A 411 17.02 -18.96 -7.00
C GLU A 411 17.78 -17.64 -6.78
N TYR A 412 18.54 -17.55 -5.68
CA TYR A 412 19.22 -16.33 -5.27
C TYR A 412 20.06 -15.71 -6.38
N HIS A 413 20.84 -16.53 -7.09
CA HIS A 413 21.74 -16.10 -8.16
C HIS A 413 21.02 -15.68 -9.46
N LYS A 414 19.68 -15.78 -9.52
CA LYS A 414 18.87 -15.23 -10.62
C LYS A 414 18.39 -13.80 -10.34
N VAL A 415 18.41 -13.37 -9.08
CA VAL A 415 17.88 -12.06 -8.63
C VAL A 415 18.92 -11.18 -7.96
N LEU A 416 19.96 -11.77 -7.37
CA LEU A 416 21.04 -11.09 -6.66
C LEU A 416 22.40 -11.65 -7.07
N ALA A 417 23.38 -10.76 -7.17
CA ALA A 417 24.80 -11.07 -7.34
C ALA A 417 25.57 -10.62 -6.10
N GLY A 418 26.57 -11.41 -5.70
CA GLY A 418 27.39 -11.14 -4.52
C GLY A 418 27.01 -11.97 -3.30
N ASP A 419 27.83 -11.91 -2.27
CA ASP A 419 27.80 -12.76 -1.08
C ASP A 419 27.72 -11.94 0.22
N ALA A 420 27.13 -10.74 0.14
CA ALA A 420 27.02 -9.84 1.27
C ALA A 420 25.95 -10.26 2.29
N LEU A 421 24.99 -11.09 1.90
CA LEU A 421 23.88 -11.51 2.74
C LEU A 421 24.21 -12.81 3.49
N GLU A 422 23.91 -12.82 4.78
CA GLU A 422 24.02 -13.99 5.65
C GLU A 422 22.71 -14.17 6.40
N LEU A 423 22.19 -15.40 6.40
CA LEU A 423 21.00 -15.77 7.16
C LEU A 423 21.40 -16.68 8.31
N ASP A 424 21.40 -16.14 9.52
CA ASP A 424 21.61 -16.91 10.75
C ASP A 424 20.29 -17.51 11.21
N VAL A 425 20.18 -18.82 11.05
CA VAL A 425 19.06 -19.65 11.49
C VAL A 425 19.39 -20.48 12.74
N SER A 426 20.49 -20.19 13.43
CA SER A 426 20.91 -20.96 14.62
C SER A 426 19.90 -20.93 15.77
N GLN A 427 19.06 -19.90 15.84
CA GLN A 427 17.99 -19.73 16.83
C GLN A 427 16.59 -19.96 16.25
N ILE A 428 16.45 -20.56 15.05
CA ILE A 428 15.16 -20.74 14.39
C ILE A 428 14.18 -21.56 15.23
N SER A 429 14.69 -22.56 15.97
CA SER A 429 13.91 -23.38 16.91
C SER A 429 13.38 -22.62 18.12
N LYS A 430 13.95 -21.44 18.43
CA LYS A 430 13.45 -20.51 19.45
C LYS A 430 12.62 -19.38 18.85
N GLY A 431 12.37 -19.43 17.54
CA GLY A 431 11.56 -18.45 16.84
C GLY A 431 12.31 -17.18 16.52
N GLU A 432 13.62 -17.27 16.29
CA GLU A 432 14.44 -16.14 15.91
C GLU A 432 15.30 -16.47 14.69
N VAL A 433 15.20 -15.62 13.66
CA VAL A 433 16.05 -15.67 12.46
C VAL A 433 16.67 -14.30 12.27
N LYS A 434 17.95 -14.25 11.95
CA LYS A 434 18.67 -12.98 11.74
C LYS A 434 19.25 -12.92 10.33
N LEU A 435 18.82 -11.92 9.57
CA LEU A 435 19.39 -11.58 8.27
C LEU A 435 20.41 -10.46 8.44
N ILE A 436 21.63 -10.67 7.96
CA ILE A 436 22.76 -9.76 8.11
C ILE A 436 23.22 -9.31 6.73
N TYR A 437 23.43 -8.00 6.56
CA TYR A 437 24.05 -7.43 5.38
C TYR A 437 25.47 -6.96 5.74
N ASN A 438 26.47 -7.71 5.29
CA ASN A 438 27.88 -7.45 5.54
C ASN A 438 28.38 -6.20 4.78
N SER A 439 28.99 -5.25 5.49
CA SER A 439 29.43 -3.97 4.90
C SER A 439 30.65 -4.06 3.99
N GLY A 440 31.41 -5.15 4.06
CA GLY A 440 32.66 -5.35 3.32
C GLY A 440 32.51 -6.20 2.07
N ARG A 441 31.29 -6.52 1.65
CA ARG A 441 31.01 -7.41 0.52
C ARG A 441 30.00 -6.77 -0.42
N PRO A 442 30.17 -6.93 -1.75
CA PRO A 442 29.27 -6.33 -2.71
C PRO A 442 27.93 -7.06 -2.77
N LEU A 443 26.86 -6.31 -3.05
CA LEU A 443 25.55 -6.83 -3.38
C LEU A 443 24.96 -6.02 -4.53
N SER A 444 24.64 -6.72 -5.61
CA SER A 444 24.10 -6.13 -6.83
C SER A 444 22.84 -6.87 -7.27
N LEU A 445 21.95 -6.17 -7.99
CA LEU A 445 20.73 -6.73 -8.53
C LEU A 445 20.96 -7.42 -9.87
N ILE A 446 20.37 -8.60 -10.04
CA ILE A 446 20.22 -9.25 -11.34
C ILE A 446 18.74 -9.05 -11.73
N GLY A 447 18.46 -7.94 -12.40
CA GLY A 447 17.09 -7.51 -12.75
C GLY A 447 16.62 -6.30 -11.96
N ASN A 448 15.31 -6.06 -11.93
CA ASN A 448 14.71 -4.83 -11.40
C ASN A 448 14.00 -5.02 -10.05
N ILE A 449 14.27 -6.12 -9.33
CA ILE A 449 13.55 -6.47 -8.10
C ILE A 449 14.49 -6.46 -6.90
N ASN A 450 14.33 -5.48 -6.02
CA ASN A 450 15.15 -5.32 -4.81
C ASN A 450 14.41 -5.58 -3.50
N SER A 451 13.20 -6.15 -3.59
CA SER A 451 12.32 -6.43 -2.47
C SER A 451 12.06 -7.94 -2.40
N PHE A 452 12.19 -8.49 -1.20
CA PHE A 452 12.13 -9.92 -0.93
C PHE A 452 11.34 -10.18 0.35
N PHE A 453 10.78 -11.37 0.49
CA PHE A 453 9.86 -11.68 1.58
C PHE A 453 10.39 -12.79 2.49
N PHE A 454 10.11 -12.63 3.78
CA PHE A 454 10.03 -13.74 4.72
C PHE A 454 8.58 -13.93 5.12
N ILE A 455 8.15 -15.18 5.17
CA ILE A 455 6.78 -15.55 5.45
C ILE A 455 6.77 -16.43 6.68
N TRP A 456 5.94 -16.05 7.65
CA TRP A 456 5.51 -16.94 8.72
C TRP A 456 4.04 -17.30 8.50
N ASN A 457 3.73 -18.58 8.48
CA ASN A 457 2.40 -19.12 8.26
C ASN A 457 1.90 -19.78 9.55
N PHE A 458 0.65 -19.51 9.89
CA PHE A 458 -0.12 -20.27 10.87
C PHE A 458 -1.38 -20.79 10.18
N VAL A 459 -1.48 -22.10 10.05
CA VAL A 459 -2.59 -22.78 9.38
C VAL A 459 -3.34 -23.61 10.43
N PRO A 460 -4.52 -23.17 10.87
CA PRO A 460 -5.32 -23.96 11.80
C PRO A 460 -5.89 -25.20 11.12
N SER A 461 -6.13 -26.23 11.94
CA SER A 461 -6.85 -27.44 11.52
C SER A 461 -8.25 -27.05 11.06
N PRO A 462 -8.79 -27.72 10.02
CA PRO A 462 -10.14 -27.47 9.52
C PRO A 462 -11.23 -27.54 10.61
N MET A 463 -10.97 -28.22 11.73
CA MET A 463 -11.91 -28.36 12.83
C MET A 463 -12.06 -27.10 13.71
N LEU A 464 -11.10 -26.17 13.69
CA LEU A 464 -11.08 -25.04 14.63
C LEU A 464 -11.86 -23.80 14.17
N ASN A 465 -12.39 -23.76 12.94
CA ASN A 465 -13.05 -22.59 12.35
C ASN A 465 -12.25 -21.27 12.53
N LEU A 466 -10.93 -21.36 12.59
CA LEU A 466 -10.03 -20.21 12.63
C LEU A 466 -9.52 -19.93 11.22
N ALA A 467 -9.31 -18.66 10.90
CA ALA A 467 -8.64 -18.27 9.67
C ALA A 467 -7.14 -18.55 9.77
N ALA A 468 -6.52 -18.94 8.66
CA ALA A 468 -5.07 -18.96 8.54
C ALA A 468 -4.51 -17.54 8.69
N ILE A 469 -3.30 -17.43 9.25
CA ILE A 469 -2.59 -16.17 9.42
C ILE A 469 -1.31 -16.25 8.61
N HIS A 470 -1.12 -15.26 7.74
CA HIS A 470 0.10 -15.11 6.95
C HIS A 470 0.78 -13.81 7.36
N ALA A 471 1.93 -13.91 8.02
CA ALA A 471 2.75 -12.76 8.40
C ALA A 471 3.87 -12.56 7.37
N LEU A 472 3.74 -11.51 6.58
CA LEU A 472 4.70 -11.11 5.56
C LEU A 472 5.67 -10.07 6.11
N VAL A 473 6.96 -10.37 6.01
CA VAL A 473 8.06 -9.46 6.31
C VAL A 473 8.76 -9.09 5.01
N ASN A 474 8.57 -7.85 4.58
CA ASN A 474 9.21 -7.32 3.38
C ASN A 474 10.60 -6.75 3.73
N VAL A 475 11.62 -7.21 3.02
CA VAL A 475 13.00 -6.72 3.12
C VAL A 475 13.42 -6.12 1.79
N VAL A 476 13.81 -4.86 1.81
CA VAL A 476 14.35 -4.14 0.65
C VAL A 476 15.85 -3.94 0.83
N PHE A 477 16.64 -4.26 -0.19
CA PHE A 477 18.10 -4.10 -0.12
C PHE A 477 18.56 -2.82 -0.83
N VAL A 478 19.49 -2.12 -0.18
CA VAL A 478 20.29 -1.04 -0.78
C VAL A 478 21.53 -1.66 -1.41
N MET A 479 21.67 -1.53 -2.72
CA MET A 479 22.82 -2.10 -3.44
C MET A 479 24.09 -1.30 -3.18
N THR A 480 25.23 -1.98 -3.23
CA THR A 480 26.53 -1.31 -3.25
C THR A 480 26.74 -0.71 -4.65
N GLU A 481 27.01 0.59 -4.73
CA GLU A 481 27.48 1.21 -5.98
C GLU A 481 28.93 0.79 -6.21
N ASP A 482 29.27 0.32 -7.42
CA ASP A 482 30.64 0.10 -7.87
C ASP A 482 31.34 1.43 -8.19
#